data_AF-A0A2R6I3A4-F1
#
_entry.id   AF-A0A2R6I3A4-F1
#
_cell.length_a   1.000
_cell.length_b   1.000
_cell.length_c   1.000
_cell.angle_alpha   90.00
_cell.angle_beta   90.00
_cell.angle_gamma   90.00
#
_symmetry.space_group_name_H-M   'P 1'
#
loop_
_entity.id
_entity.type
_entity.pdbx_description
1 polymer ?
#
loop_
_entity_poly.entity_id
_entity_poly.type
_entity_poly.pdbx_seq_one_letter_code
_entity_poly.pdbx_strand_id
1 'polypeptide(L)'
;MSRTGDQGADDCGLTAAERAALHDLELGLEHVRRGYGALVTFHHQIGRGMDRFDDARARLREAGHGDLADRLRDEVLPAGAIGDRWSYELVADFREGFLADATAVETDARDALADGVHHCTERRQQRRWRERARGEAWRDDDPDAAAEE
;
A
#
# COMPACT_ATOMS: atom_id res chain seq x y z
N MET A 1 34.82 -23.70 -20.33
CA MET A 1 33.42 -23.94 -20.71
C MET A 1 32.73 -22.60 -20.79
N SER A 2 32.25 -22.28 -21.99
CA SER A 2 31.87 -20.97 -22.48
C SER A 2 30.83 -20.25 -21.63
N ARG A 3 31.08 -18.95 -21.38
CA ARG A 3 30.05 -17.96 -21.02
C ARG A 3 29.13 -17.81 -22.24
N THR A 4 27.99 -18.48 -22.17
CA THR A 4 26.90 -18.34 -23.13
C THR A 4 26.07 -17.12 -22.73
N GLY A 5 25.90 -16.20 -23.68
CA GLY A 5 24.77 -15.26 -23.68
C GLY A 5 25.08 -13.88 -23.11
N ASP A 6 25.48 -12.97 -23.99
CA ASP A 6 25.18 -11.55 -23.88
C ASP A 6 23.64 -11.38 -23.86
N GLN A 7 23.04 -11.53 -22.68
CA GLN A 7 21.65 -11.11 -22.44
C GLN A 7 21.68 -9.60 -22.24
N GLY A 8 21.29 -8.86 -23.28
CA GLY A 8 21.29 -7.39 -23.31
C GLY A 8 20.74 -6.78 -22.02
N ALA A 9 21.66 -6.30 -21.20
CA ALA A 9 21.42 -5.43 -20.07
C ALA A 9 20.59 -4.23 -20.54
N ASP A 10 19.43 -4.06 -19.93
CA ASP A 10 18.60 -2.85 -20.10
C ASP A 10 19.25 -1.66 -19.38
N ASP A 11 18.65 -0.46 -19.39
CA ASP A 11 19.19 0.72 -18.69
C ASP A 11 19.45 0.51 -17.18
N CYS A 12 18.88 -0.54 -16.58
CA CYS A 12 19.15 -0.97 -15.21
C CYS A 12 20.12 -2.17 -15.11
N GLY A 13 20.78 -2.59 -16.18
CA GLY A 13 21.66 -3.76 -16.17
C GLY A 13 20.95 -5.13 -16.19
N LEU A 14 19.61 -5.15 -16.15
CA LEU A 14 18.82 -6.35 -15.85
C LEU A 14 18.54 -7.24 -17.06
N THR A 15 18.60 -8.56 -16.84
CA THR A 15 17.99 -9.54 -17.75
C THR A 15 16.48 -9.37 -17.84
N ALA A 16 15.85 -9.98 -18.84
CA ALA A 16 14.39 -9.95 -18.97
C ALA A 16 13.65 -10.61 -17.80
N ALA A 17 14.21 -11.70 -17.26
CA ALA A 17 13.60 -12.40 -16.13
C ALA A 17 13.70 -11.58 -14.84
N GLU A 18 14.87 -10.99 -14.54
CA GLU A 18 15.05 -10.14 -13.34
C GLU A 18 14.14 -8.91 -13.36
N ARG A 19 14.07 -8.22 -14.51
CA ARG A 19 13.18 -7.07 -14.66
C ARG A 19 11.71 -7.43 -14.51
N ALA A 20 11.28 -8.57 -15.04
CA ALA A 20 9.91 -9.05 -14.86
C ALA A 20 9.63 -9.36 -13.38
N ALA A 21 10.56 -10.05 -12.70
CA ALA A 21 10.43 -10.38 -11.29
C ALA A 21 10.36 -9.12 -10.40
N LEU A 22 11.22 -8.13 -10.62
CA LEU A 22 11.18 -6.87 -9.87
C LEU A 22 9.87 -6.10 -10.11
N HIS A 23 9.38 -6.08 -11.36
CA HIS A 23 8.09 -5.47 -11.66
C HIS A 23 6.94 -6.18 -10.95
N ASP A 24 6.93 -7.51 -10.93
CA ASP A 24 5.91 -8.29 -10.22
C ASP A 24 5.98 -8.08 -8.70
N LEU A 25 7.18 -7.90 -8.13
CA LEU A 25 7.36 -7.53 -6.72
C LEU A 25 6.80 -6.14 -6.42
N GLU A 26 7.09 -5.14 -7.25
CA GLU A 26 6.53 -3.78 -7.11
C GLU A 26 5.00 -3.79 -7.18
N LEU A 27 4.42 -4.48 -8.16
CA LEU A 27 2.98 -4.62 -8.32
C LEU A 27 2.35 -5.40 -7.15
N GLY A 28 2.98 -6.50 -6.73
CA GLY A 28 2.54 -7.29 -5.59
C GLY A 28 2.48 -6.45 -4.32
N LEU A 29 3.55 -5.71 -4.03
CA LEU A 29 3.61 -4.82 -2.87
C LEU A 29 2.59 -3.69 -2.96
N GLU A 30 2.33 -3.16 -4.15
CA GLU A 30 1.26 -2.17 -4.37
C GLU A 30 -0.11 -2.75 -3.99
N HIS A 31 -0.43 -3.97 -4.41
CA HIS A 31 -1.67 -4.65 -4.03
C HIS A 31 -1.76 -4.89 -2.52
N VAL A 32 -0.67 -5.30 -1.88
CA VAL A 32 -0.61 -5.46 -0.41
C VAL A 32 -0.88 -4.13 0.30
N ARG A 33 -0.26 -3.03 -0.15
CA ARG A 33 -0.50 -1.68 0.39
C ARG A 33 -1.93 -1.22 0.20
N ARG A 34 -2.57 -1.52 -0.94
CA ARG A 34 -4.01 -1.26 -1.14
C ARG A 34 -4.87 -2.05 -0.16
N GLY A 35 -4.55 -3.33 0.06
CA GLY A 35 -5.20 -4.16 1.07
C GLY A 35 -5.08 -3.57 2.48
N TYR A 36 -3.88 -3.10 2.84
CA TYR A 36 -3.66 -2.40 4.11
C TYR A 36 -4.50 -1.12 4.23
N GLY A 37 -4.57 -0.30 3.17
CA GLY A 37 -5.44 0.89 3.15
C GLY A 37 -6.92 0.55 3.34
N ALA A 38 -7.39 -0.55 2.76
CA ALA A 38 -8.75 -1.05 2.99
C ALA A 38 -8.96 -1.51 4.44
N LEU A 39 -7.95 -2.14 5.07
CA LEU A 39 -8.01 -2.54 6.48
C LEU A 39 -8.07 -1.32 7.42
N VAL A 40 -7.28 -0.28 7.15
CA VAL A 40 -7.36 1.02 7.88
C VAL A 40 -8.75 1.65 7.69
N THR A 41 -9.29 1.59 6.48
CA THR A 41 -10.65 2.08 6.19
C THR A 41 -11.70 1.31 6.98
N PHE A 42 -11.61 -0.02 7.02
CA PHE A 42 -12.44 -0.87 7.86
C PHE A 42 -12.36 -0.47 9.34
N HIS A 43 -11.15 -0.31 9.89
CA HIS A 43 -10.94 0.13 11.27
C HIS A 43 -11.68 1.44 11.57
N HIS A 44 -11.55 2.46 10.71
CA HIS A 44 -12.26 3.72 10.89
C HIS A 44 -13.79 3.60 10.82
N GLN A 45 -14.32 2.74 9.94
CA GLN A 45 -15.77 2.53 9.86
C GLN A 45 -16.32 1.83 11.12
N ILE A 46 -15.59 0.85 11.65
CA ILE A 46 -15.96 0.19 12.90
C ILE A 46 -15.93 1.18 14.07
N GLY A 47 -14.86 1.97 14.21
CA GLY A 47 -14.77 2.99 15.27
C GLY A 47 -15.93 3.97 15.23
N ARG A 48 -16.25 4.52 14.04
CA ARG A 48 -17.41 5.41 13.87
C ARG A 48 -18.74 4.73 14.21
N GLY A 49 -18.88 3.45 13.89
CA GLY A 49 -20.06 2.66 14.26
C GLY A 49 -20.19 2.50 15.78
N MET A 50 -19.08 2.21 16.46
CA MET A 50 -19.03 2.09 17.92
C MET A 50 -19.39 3.41 18.61
N ASP A 51 -18.90 4.55 18.09
CA ASP A 51 -19.31 5.88 18.60
C ASP A 51 -20.83 6.07 18.53
N ARG A 52 -21.46 5.64 17.42
CA ARG A 52 -22.92 5.73 17.27
C ARG A 52 -23.67 4.78 18.21
N PHE A 53 -23.09 3.63 18.54
CA PHE A 53 -23.66 2.75 19.55
C PHE A 53 -23.52 3.32 20.96
N ASP A 54 -22.43 4.01 21.29
CA ASP A 54 -22.29 4.68 22.58
C ASP A 54 -23.28 5.85 22.73
N ASP A 55 -23.45 6.64 21.67
CA ASP A 55 -24.49 7.65 21.57
C ASP A 55 -25.90 7.06 21.79
N ALA A 56 -26.21 5.95 21.12
CA ALA A 56 -27.49 5.26 21.24
C ALA A 56 -27.68 4.70 22.66
N ARG A 57 -26.62 4.16 23.28
CA ARG A 57 -26.61 3.70 24.66
C ARG A 57 -27.02 4.82 25.62
N ALA A 58 -26.45 6.02 25.47
CA ALA A 58 -26.80 7.17 26.31
C ALA A 58 -28.28 7.56 26.12
N ARG A 59 -28.75 7.69 24.88
CA ARG A 59 -30.15 8.04 24.56
C ARG A 59 -31.15 7.00 25.06
N LEU A 60 -30.83 5.71 24.96
CA LEU A 60 -31.66 4.63 25.50
C LEU A 60 -31.81 4.74 27.01
N ARG A 61 -30.74 5.08 27.72
CA ARG A 61 -30.78 5.30 29.17
C ARG A 61 -31.69 6.47 29.53
N GLU A 62 -31.54 7.59 28.85
CA GLU A 62 -32.36 8.81 29.05
C GLU A 62 -33.84 8.54 28.76
N ALA A 63 -34.14 7.70 27.78
CA ALA A 63 -35.49 7.28 27.44
C ALA A 63 -36.09 6.22 28.40
N GLY A 64 -35.34 5.79 29.43
CA GLY A 64 -35.79 4.81 30.42
C GLY A 64 -35.57 3.34 30.02
N HIS A 65 -34.88 3.06 28.91
CA HIS A 65 -34.55 1.72 28.44
C HIS A 65 -33.18 1.25 28.94
N GLY A 66 -33.04 1.16 30.28
CA GLY A 66 -31.80 0.80 30.96
C GLY A 66 -31.19 -0.53 30.48
N ASP A 67 -31.99 -1.58 30.40
CA ASP A 67 -31.51 -2.93 30.04
C ASP A 67 -30.87 -2.96 28.65
N LEU A 68 -31.45 -2.27 27.66
CA LEU A 68 -30.87 -2.19 26.31
C LEU A 68 -29.56 -1.40 26.30
N ALA A 69 -29.49 -0.33 27.08
CA ALA A 69 -28.26 0.44 27.25
C ALA A 69 -27.17 -0.36 28.00
N ASP A 70 -27.53 -1.21 28.97
CA ASP A 70 -26.58 -2.08 29.66
C ASP A 70 -26.01 -3.14 28.71
N ARG A 71 -26.84 -3.72 27.83
CA ARG A 71 -26.35 -4.65 26.79
C ARG A 71 -25.36 -4.00 25.83
N LEU A 72 -25.60 -2.76 25.39
CA LEU A 72 -24.62 -2.04 24.57
C LEU A 72 -23.31 -1.81 25.33
N ARG A 73 -23.37 -1.44 26.62
CA ARG A 73 -22.20 -1.20 27.48
C ARG A 73 -21.39 -2.46 27.73
N ASP A 74 -22.05 -3.57 28.02
CA ASP A 74 -21.42 -4.76 28.59
C ASP A 74 -21.14 -5.84 27.54
N GLU A 75 -21.91 -5.88 26.45
CA GLU A 75 -21.81 -6.93 25.42
C GLU A 75 -21.20 -6.39 24.12
N VAL A 76 -21.67 -5.25 23.61
CA VAL A 76 -21.35 -4.81 22.24
C VAL A 76 -20.11 -3.91 22.17
N LEU A 77 -20.07 -2.83 22.96
CA LEU A 77 -18.96 -1.86 22.93
C LEU A 77 -17.61 -2.44 23.37
N PRO A 78 -17.51 -3.37 24.34
CA PRO A 78 -16.23 -3.95 24.72
C PRO A 78 -15.78 -5.12 23.82
N ALA A 79 -16.68 -5.65 22.97
CA ALA A 79 -16.38 -6.83 22.16
C ALA A 79 -15.35 -6.56 21.05
N GLY A 80 -14.55 -7.58 20.75
CA GLY A 80 -13.67 -7.59 19.60
C GLY A 80 -14.43 -7.53 18.27
N ALA A 81 -13.81 -6.94 17.25
CA ALA A 81 -14.35 -6.90 15.90
C ALA A 81 -14.22 -8.26 15.19
N ILE A 82 -13.17 -9.03 15.49
CA ILE A 82 -12.96 -10.39 14.97
C ILE A 82 -12.44 -11.27 16.10
N GLY A 83 -13.28 -12.19 16.59
CA GLY A 83 -13.01 -12.89 17.84
C GLY A 83 -12.93 -11.87 18.98
N ASP A 84 -11.89 -11.94 19.79
CA ASP A 84 -11.65 -10.99 20.89
C ASP A 84 -10.76 -9.80 20.49
N ARG A 85 -10.29 -9.75 19.23
CA ARG A 85 -9.39 -8.69 18.77
C ARG A 85 -10.14 -7.46 18.29
N TRP A 86 -9.66 -6.30 18.70
CA TRP A 86 -10.11 -5.01 18.22
C TRP A 86 -9.53 -4.71 16.84
N SER A 87 -10.24 -3.91 16.05
CA SER A 87 -9.83 -3.62 14.67
C SER A 87 -8.49 -2.89 14.57
N TYR A 88 -8.06 -2.16 15.61
CA TYR A 88 -6.73 -1.52 15.63
C TYR A 88 -5.61 -2.55 15.78
N GLU A 89 -5.83 -3.65 16.51
CA GLU A 89 -4.86 -4.74 16.66
C GLU A 89 -4.64 -5.41 15.32
N LEU A 90 -5.72 -5.64 14.55
CA LEU A 90 -5.60 -6.18 13.19
C LEU A 90 -4.77 -5.28 12.27
N VAL A 91 -4.95 -3.96 12.37
CA VAL A 91 -4.16 -2.97 11.60
C VAL A 91 -2.69 -3.03 12.01
N ALA A 92 -2.40 -3.06 13.32
CA ALA A 92 -1.04 -3.13 13.85
C ALA A 92 -0.34 -4.43 13.43
N ASP A 93 -0.98 -5.58 13.66
CA ASP A 93 -0.49 -6.91 13.30
C ASP A 93 -0.17 -7.00 11.80
N PHE A 94 -1.06 -6.48 10.94
CA PHE A 94 -0.83 -6.50 9.50
C PHE A 94 0.35 -5.61 9.09
N ARG A 95 0.46 -4.41 9.68
CA ARG A 95 1.54 -3.45 9.40
C ARG A 95 2.89 -4.02 9.82
N GLU A 96 2.97 -4.54 11.03
CA GLU A 96 4.22 -4.95 11.69
C GLU A 96 4.66 -6.36 11.28
N GLY A 97 3.73 -7.22 10.86
CA GLY A 97 4.02 -8.52 10.27
C GLY A 97 4.06 -8.46 8.74
N PHE A 98 2.97 -8.89 8.11
CA PHE A 98 2.94 -9.21 6.68
C PHE A 98 3.39 -8.06 5.76
N LEU A 99 2.95 -6.82 6.02
CA LEU A 99 3.34 -5.67 5.19
C LEU A 99 4.84 -5.35 5.34
N ALA A 100 5.38 -5.42 6.56
CA ALA A 100 6.80 -5.20 6.81
C ALA A 100 7.65 -6.26 6.10
N ASP A 101 7.30 -7.55 6.25
CA ASP A 101 8.00 -8.67 5.61
C ASP A 101 7.98 -8.56 4.08
N ALA A 102 6.82 -8.30 3.50
CA ALA A 102 6.69 -8.13 2.04
C ALA A 102 7.50 -6.93 1.51
N THR A 103 7.52 -5.83 2.28
CA THR A 103 8.31 -4.64 1.92
C THR A 103 9.81 -4.93 1.99
N ALA A 104 10.26 -5.66 3.01
CA ALA A 104 11.66 -6.05 3.17
C ALA A 104 12.14 -6.92 2.00
N VAL A 105 11.37 -7.94 1.62
CA VAL A 105 11.72 -8.82 0.48
C VAL A 105 11.81 -8.06 -0.84
N GLU A 106 10.88 -7.15 -1.13
CA GLU A 106 10.97 -6.30 -2.32
C GLU A 106 12.21 -5.41 -2.30
N THR A 107 12.49 -4.80 -1.14
CA THR A 107 13.64 -3.90 -0.98
C THR A 107 14.95 -4.65 -1.16
N ASP A 108 15.12 -5.80 -0.51
CA ASP A 108 16.32 -6.63 -0.63
C ASP A 108 16.55 -7.09 -2.07
N ALA A 109 15.49 -7.51 -2.76
CA ALA A 109 15.59 -7.95 -4.15
C ALA A 109 15.97 -6.79 -5.09
N ARG A 110 15.37 -5.61 -4.91
CA ARG A 110 15.65 -4.41 -5.70
C ARG A 110 17.07 -3.90 -5.44
N ASP A 111 17.50 -3.87 -4.19
CA ASP A 111 18.85 -3.44 -3.82
C ASP A 111 19.90 -4.40 -4.38
N ALA A 112 19.65 -5.71 -4.35
CA ALA A 112 20.58 -6.72 -4.87
C ALA A 112 20.67 -6.78 -6.41
N LEU A 113 19.56 -6.54 -7.11
CA LEU A 113 19.50 -6.74 -8.57
C LEU A 113 19.60 -5.44 -9.36
N ALA A 114 19.12 -4.33 -8.80
CA ALA A 114 18.98 -3.06 -9.52
C ALA A 114 19.66 -1.89 -8.79
N ASP A 115 20.56 -2.13 -7.85
CA ASP A 115 21.25 -1.09 -7.06
C ASP A 115 20.27 -0.08 -6.43
N GLY A 116 19.11 -0.59 -6.02
CA GLY A 116 18.04 0.20 -5.40
C GLY A 116 17.15 0.98 -6.38
N VAL A 117 17.39 0.89 -7.69
CA VAL A 117 16.59 1.61 -8.70
C VAL A 117 15.17 1.04 -8.83
N HIS A 118 14.18 1.89 -8.63
CA HIS A 118 12.76 1.57 -8.84
C HIS A 118 12.32 1.72 -10.30
N HIS A 119 11.26 1.00 -10.65
CA HIS A 119 10.48 1.17 -11.87
C HIS A 119 11.29 1.00 -13.16
N CYS A 120 12.22 0.04 -13.17
CA CYS A 120 13.06 -0.24 -14.33
C CYS A 120 12.23 -0.55 -15.59
N THR A 121 11.12 -1.29 -15.45
CA THR A 121 10.21 -1.62 -16.54
C THR A 121 9.55 -0.37 -17.15
N GLU A 122 9.04 0.52 -16.29
CA GLU A 122 8.35 1.75 -16.66
C GLU A 122 9.33 2.77 -17.24
N ARG A 123 10.51 2.94 -16.64
CA ARG A 123 11.58 3.80 -17.17
C ARG A 123 11.97 3.39 -18.59
N ARG A 124 12.12 2.09 -18.84
CA ARG A 124 12.40 1.55 -20.17
C ARG A 124 11.24 1.80 -21.15
N GLN A 125 10.00 1.64 -20.69
CA GLN A 125 8.80 1.94 -21.49
C GLN A 125 8.73 3.43 -21.86
N GLN A 126 8.99 4.31 -20.90
CA GLN A 126 9.06 5.75 -21.08
C GLN A 126 10.10 6.12 -22.14
N ARG A 127 11.31 5.55 -22.10
CA ARG A 127 12.35 5.78 -23.13
C ARG A 127 11.90 5.37 -24.52
N ARG A 128 11.32 4.17 -24.67
CA ARG A 128 10.76 3.74 -25.97
C ARG A 128 9.68 4.67 -26.50
N TRP A 129 8.85 5.25 -25.64
CA TRP A 129 7.89 6.28 -26.09
C TRP A 129 8.59 7.54 -26.56
N ARG A 130 9.59 8.03 -25.81
CA ARG A 130 10.38 9.21 -26.17
C ARG A 130 11.13 9.04 -27.49
N GLU A 131 11.78 7.90 -27.72
CA GLU A 131 12.52 7.60 -28.96
C GLU A 131 11.64 7.61 -30.22
N ARG A 132 10.37 7.20 -30.09
CA ARG A 132 9.43 7.12 -31.22
C ARG A 132 8.74 8.45 -31.50
N ALA A 133 8.84 9.40 -30.59
CA ALA A 133 8.03 10.58 -30.64
C ALA A 133 8.72 11.65 -31.51
N ARG A 134 7.92 12.41 -32.27
CA ARG A 134 8.38 13.23 -33.41
C ARG A 134 8.55 14.72 -33.08
N GLY A 135 8.51 15.09 -31.81
CA GLY A 135 8.61 16.48 -31.34
C GLY A 135 9.30 16.53 -29.98
N GLU A 136 9.16 17.62 -29.22
CA GLU A 136 9.69 17.68 -27.85
C GLU A 136 8.66 18.23 -26.86
N ALA A 137 7.38 18.32 -27.26
CA ALA A 137 6.30 18.90 -26.47
C ALA A 137 6.05 18.22 -25.11
N TRP A 138 6.60 17.02 -24.87
CA TRP A 138 6.56 16.34 -23.56
C TRP A 138 7.68 16.76 -22.61
N ARG A 139 8.59 17.66 -23.03
CA ARG A 139 9.64 18.23 -22.19
C ARG A 139 9.20 19.51 -21.46
N ASP A 140 8.10 20.13 -21.87
CA ASP A 140 7.56 21.31 -21.20
C ASP A 140 6.73 20.90 -19.98
N ASP A 141 7.43 20.70 -18.86
CA ASP A 141 6.96 20.95 -17.50
C ASP A 141 8.23 20.99 -16.60
N ASP A 142 9.03 22.05 -16.76
CA ASP A 142 10.00 22.46 -15.74
C ASP A 142 9.37 23.62 -14.94
N PRO A 143 8.76 23.35 -13.77
CA PRO A 143 8.17 24.39 -12.95
C PRO A 143 9.21 25.36 -12.35
N ASP A 144 10.52 25.05 -12.43
CA ASP A 144 11.60 25.92 -11.94
C ASP A 144 12.15 26.89 -13.01
N ALA A 145 11.69 26.81 -14.27
CA ALA A 145 12.11 27.75 -15.33
C ALA A 145 11.47 29.16 -15.20
N ALA A 146 10.53 29.36 -14.26
CA ALA A 146 9.79 30.61 -14.09
C ALA A 146 10.32 31.53 -12.95
N ALA A 147 11.47 31.23 -12.35
CA ALA A 147 11.98 31.96 -11.17
C ALA A 147 13.14 32.94 -11.45
N GLU A 148 13.45 33.26 -12.71
CA GLU A 148 14.39 34.34 -13.06
C GLU A 148 13.74 35.39 -13.98
N GLU A 149 12.97 36.32 -13.38
CA GLU A 149 12.89 37.73 -13.80
C GLU A 149 12.65 38.65 -12.60
#